data_AF-A0A958DR74-F1
#
_entry.id   AF-A0A958DR74-F1
#
_cell.length_a   1.000
_cell.length_b   1.000
_cell.length_c   1.000
_cell.angle_alpha   90.00
_cell.angle_beta   90.00
_cell.angle_gamma   90.00
#
_symmetry.space_group_name_H-M   'P 1'
#
loop_
_entity.id
_entity.type
_entity.pdbx_description
1 polymer ?
#
loop_
_entity_poly.entity_id
_entity_poly.type
_entity_poly.pdbx_seq_one_letter_code
_entity_poly.pdbx_strand_id
1 'polypeptide(L)'
;ENLGVAIIPDKDMGLALGRGEANRELAQQLTGVNIELIKESEFYESTMSEETEMDIEDLPGLSAAVVDRLREAGINTAEELKGLGLQGLMEIPGIGQKTAQRILGQLNI
;
A
#
# COMPACT_ATOMS: atom_id res chain seq x y z
N GLU A 1 -2.01 25.48 -5.92
CA GLU A 1 -2.39 24.82 -7.19
C GLU A 1 -3.60 23.96 -6.88
N ASN A 2 -4.69 24.08 -7.65
CA ASN A 2 -5.90 23.28 -7.40
C ASN A 2 -5.75 21.97 -8.16
N LEU A 3 -5.50 20.88 -7.44
CA LEU A 3 -5.45 19.52 -7.97
C LEU A 3 -6.80 18.83 -7.70
N GLY A 4 -7.35 18.16 -8.71
CA GLY A 4 -8.57 17.37 -8.58
C GLY A 4 -8.33 15.97 -9.11
N VAL A 5 -8.74 14.95 -8.36
CA VAL A 5 -8.64 13.55 -8.78
C VAL A 5 -10.04 13.08 -9.19
N ALA A 6 -10.15 12.53 -10.41
CA ALA A 6 -11.38 11.93 -10.90
C ALA A 6 -11.19 10.43 -11.08
N ILE A 7 -11.97 9.66 -10.30
CA ILE A 7 -11.95 8.20 -10.32
C ILE A 7 -12.99 7.73 -11.34
N ILE A 8 -12.56 6.94 -12.32
CA ILE A 8 -13.39 6.55 -13.47
C ILE A 8 -13.33 5.05 -13.67
N PRO A 9 -14.47 4.38 -13.92
CA PRO A 9 -14.48 2.96 -14.27
C PRO A 9 -13.59 2.67 -15.48
N ASP A 10 -12.83 1.58 -15.44
CA ASP A 10 -11.90 1.17 -16.51
C ASP A 10 -12.52 1.18 -17.92
N LYS A 11 -13.77 0.73 -18.02
CA LYS A 11 -14.54 0.67 -19.27
C LYS A 11 -14.79 2.06 -19.89
N ASP A 12 -14.83 3.11 -19.07
CA ASP A 12 -15.18 4.47 -19.47
C ASP A 12 -13.93 5.38 -19.57
N MET A 13 -12.74 4.88 -19.22
CA MET A 13 -11.50 5.66 -19.25
C MET A 13 -11.21 6.28 -20.63
N GLY A 14 -11.47 5.54 -21.70
CA GLY A 14 -11.29 6.05 -23.08
C GLY A 14 -12.26 7.19 -23.43
N LEU A 15 -13.49 7.15 -22.91
CA LEU A 15 -14.48 8.22 -23.08
C LEU A 15 -14.07 9.47 -22.27
N ALA A 16 -13.56 9.25 -21.06
CA ALA A 16 -13.10 10.32 -20.18
C ALA A 16 -11.87 11.06 -20.71
N LEU A 17 -10.89 10.35 -21.27
CA LEU A 17 -9.75 10.95 -21.98
C LEU A 17 -10.21 11.68 -23.25
N GLY A 18 -11.15 11.09 -23.99
CA GLY A 18 -11.50 11.56 -25.33
C GLY A 18 -10.40 11.28 -26.35
N ARG A 19 -10.55 11.77 -27.58
CA ARG A 19 -9.53 11.58 -28.63
C ARG A 19 -8.27 12.35 -28.28
N GLY A 20 -7.21 11.64 -27.90
CA GLY A 20 -5.92 12.25 -27.57
C GLY A 20 -5.97 13.15 -26.33
N GLU A 21 -6.70 12.77 -25.29
CA GLU A 21 -6.79 13.50 -24.01
C GLU A 21 -7.52 14.86 -24.05
N ALA A 22 -8.11 15.23 -25.18
CA ALA A 22 -8.75 16.54 -25.37
C ALA A 22 -9.85 16.86 -24.34
N ASN A 23 -10.59 15.86 -23.85
CA ASN A 23 -11.62 16.10 -22.83
C ASN A 23 -11.02 16.54 -21.50
N ARG A 24 -9.87 15.95 -21.10
CA ARG A 24 -9.16 16.33 -19.88
C ARG A 24 -8.61 17.75 -20.00
N GLU A 25 -7.93 18.07 -21.10
CA GLU A 25 -7.35 19.41 -21.31
C GLU A 25 -8.42 20.51 -21.28
N LEU A 26 -9.54 20.31 -21.97
CA LEU A 26 -10.64 21.28 -21.99
C LEU A 26 -11.28 21.43 -20.61
N ALA A 27 -11.48 20.34 -19.87
CA ALA A 27 -12.03 20.39 -18.51
C ALA A 27 -11.08 21.14 -17.55
N GLN A 28 -9.77 20.94 -17.68
CA GLN A 28 -8.77 21.66 -16.90
C GLN A 28 -8.78 23.16 -17.22
N GLN A 29 -8.85 23.54 -18.51
CA GLN A 29 -8.95 24.94 -18.93
C GLN A 29 -10.24 25.62 -18.44
N LEU A 30 -11.37 24.89 -18.46
CA LEU A 30 -12.67 25.44 -18.07
C LEU A 30 -12.79 25.63 -16.56
N THR A 31 -12.24 24.68 -15.78
CA THR A 31 -12.37 24.67 -14.32
C THR A 31 -11.22 25.39 -13.62
N GLY A 32 -10.07 25.55 -14.28
CA GLY A 32 -8.84 26.05 -13.66
C GLY A 32 -8.21 25.08 -12.66
N VAL A 33 -8.66 23.82 -12.65
CA VAL A 33 -8.15 22.74 -11.79
C VAL A 33 -7.29 21.81 -12.63
N ASN A 34 -6.15 21.38 -12.12
CA ASN A 34 -5.37 20.31 -12.73
C ASN A 34 -6.03 18.98 -12.37
N ILE A 35 -6.69 18.36 -13.35
CA ILE A 35 -7.46 17.13 -13.17
C ILE A 35 -6.59 15.93 -13.51
N GLU A 36 -6.39 15.02 -12.56
CA GLU A 36 -5.80 13.70 -12.76
C GLU A 36 -6.90 12.64 -12.86
N LEU A 37 -6.77 11.76 -13.84
CA LEU A 37 -7.72 10.67 -14.07
C LEU A 37 -7.11 9.38 -13.55
N ILE A 38 -7.77 8.75 -12.58
CA ILE A 38 -7.35 7.47 -12.00
C ILE A 38 -8.43 6.45 -12.31
N LYS A 39 -8.01 5.23 -12.67
CA LYS A 39 -8.94 4.13 -12.88
C LYS A 39 -9.51 3.68 -11.54
N GLU A 40 -10.77 3.26 -11.56
CA GLU A 40 -11.43 2.69 -10.38
C GLU A 40 -10.63 1.51 -9.82
N SER A 41 -10.16 0.60 -10.67
CA SER A 41 -9.28 -0.52 -10.26
C SER A 41 -8.01 -0.05 -9.56
N GLU A 42 -7.29 0.88 -10.18
CA GLU A 42 -6.03 1.43 -9.67
C GLU A 42 -6.23 2.18 -8.35
N PHE A 43 -7.34 2.91 -8.20
CA PHE A 43 -7.70 3.58 -6.95
C PHE A 43 -8.01 2.57 -5.83
N TYR A 44 -8.71 1.47 -6.13
CA TYR A 44 -8.95 0.42 -5.14
C TYR A 44 -7.67 -0.35 -4.78
N GLU A 45 -6.77 -0.59 -5.73
CA GLU A 45 -5.47 -1.21 -5.45
C GLU A 45 -4.57 -0.31 -4.58
N SER A 46 -4.51 1.00 -4.88
CA SER A 46 -3.73 1.95 -4.09
C SER A 46 -4.33 2.14 -2.70
N THR A 47 -5.65 2.25 -2.60
CA THR A 47 -6.34 2.42 -1.31
C THR A 47 -6.22 1.16 -0.46
N MET A 48 -6.33 -0.05 -1.04
CA MET A 48 -6.08 -1.29 -0.30
C MET A 48 -4.64 -1.38 0.22
N SER A 49 -3.68 -0.86 -0.55
CA SER A 49 -2.27 -0.79 -0.16
C SER A 49 -2.01 0.27 0.91
N GLU A 50 -2.72 1.40 0.89
CA GLU A 50 -2.55 2.51 1.84
C GLU A 50 -3.37 2.34 3.14
N GLU A 51 -4.48 1.60 3.12
CA GLU A 51 -5.40 1.48 4.28
C GLU A 51 -4.99 0.41 5.30
N THR A 52 -4.00 -0.46 5.03
CA THR A 52 -3.68 -1.62 5.91
C THR A 52 -2.19 -1.81 6.20
N GLU A 53 -1.36 -0.78 6.04
CA GLU A 53 0.02 -0.85 6.53
C GLU A 53 0.06 -0.50 8.02
N MET A 54 -0.39 -1.43 8.88
CA MET A 54 0.02 -1.36 10.29
C MET A 54 1.54 -1.49 10.32
N ASP A 55 2.22 -0.42 10.71
CA ASP A 55 3.66 -0.41 10.91
C ASP A 55 4.06 -1.57 11.84
N ILE A 56 5.18 -2.23 11.51
CA ILE A 56 5.73 -3.28 12.39
C ILE A 56 6.12 -2.75 13.78
N GLU A 57 6.24 -1.43 13.94
CA GLU A 57 6.50 -0.74 15.22
C GLU A 57 5.30 -0.79 16.16
N ASP A 58 4.08 -0.77 15.62
CA ASP A 58 2.82 -0.81 16.39
C ASP A 58 2.36 -2.23 16.73
N LEU A 59 3.05 -3.26 16.24
CA LEU A 59 2.71 -4.65 16.51
C LEU A 59 3.05 -5.03 17.97
N PRO A 60 2.03 -5.33 18.81
CA PRO A 60 2.25 -5.66 20.21
C PRO A 60 3.02 -6.97 20.34
N GLY A 61 4.14 -6.92 21.05
CA GLY A 61 4.96 -8.08 21.34
C GLY A 61 6.24 -8.18 20.50
N LEU A 62 6.51 -7.28 19.56
CA LEU A 62 7.84 -7.14 18.98
C LEU A 62 8.76 -6.36 19.93
N SER A 63 10.01 -6.82 20.08
CA SER A 63 11.05 -6.04 20.75
C SER A 63 11.71 -5.12 19.74
N ALA A 64 12.11 -3.91 20.14
CA ALA A 64 12.78 -2.93 19.26
C ALA A 64 13.92 -3.55 18.41
N ALA A 65 14.78 -4.38 19.02
CA ALA A 65 15.85 -5.08 18.32
C ALA A 65 15.41 -6.07 17.23
N VAL A 66 14.16 -6.55 17.26
CA VAL A 66 13.57 -7.40 16.21
C VAL A 66 12.94 -6.54 15.13
N VAL A 67 12.27 -5.44 15.50
CA VAL A 67 11.73 -4.44 14.57
C VAL A 67 12.84 -3.86 13.69
N ASP A 68 13.96 -3.45 14.29
CA ASP A 68 15.11 -2.91 13.55
C ASP A 68 15.62 -3.91 12.50
N ARG A 69 15.68 -5.20 12.85
CA ARG A 69 16.13 -6.26 11.93
C ARG A 69 15.13 -6.56 10.83
N LEU A 70 13.83 -6.48 11.12
CA LEU A 70 12.78 -6.60 10.10
C LEU A 70 12.87 -5.45 9.10
N ARG A 71 13.12 -4.23 9.60
CA ARG A 71 13.35 -3.03 8.79
C ARG A 71 14.61 -3.14 7.93
N GLU A 72 15.70 -3.64 8.49
CA GLU A 72 16.95 -3.94 7.75
C GLU A 72 16.73 -5.03 6.67
N ALA A 73 15.80 -5.95 6.90
CA ALA A 73 15.38 -6.96 5.93
C ALA A 73 14.37 -6.42 4.88
N GLY A 74 14.00 -5.14 4.97
CA GLY A 74 13.06 -4.49 4.04
C GLY A 74 11.59 -4.73 4.36
N ILE A 75 11.27 -5.24 5.55
CA ILE A 75 9.90 -5.50 6.00
C ILE A 75 9.46 -4.34 6.88
N ASN A 76 8.51 -3.55 6.41
CA ASN A 76 8.02 -2.37 7.13
C ASN A 76 6.58 -2.56 7.63
N THR A 77 5.84 -3.52 7.06
CA THR A 77 4.41 -3.65 7.33
C THR A 77 4.05 -5.00 7.94
N ALA A 78 2.98 -5.01 8.72
CA ALA A 78 2.39 -6.22 9.30
C ALA A 78 1.96 -7.23 8.21
N GLU A 79 1.50 -6.75 7.05
CA GLU A 79 1.10 -7.59 5.92
C GLU A 79 2.28 -8.28 5.25
N GLU A 80 3.38 -7.56 4.99
CA GLU A 80 4.61 -8.15 4.46
C GLU A 80 5.13 -9.25 5.39
N LEU A 81 5.08 -8.98 6.70
CA LEU A 81 5.48 -9.93 7.73
C LEU A 81 4.58 -11.18 7.73
N LYS A 82 3.27 -11.00 7.54
CA LYS A 82 2.30 -12.10 7.40
C LYS A 82 2.54 -12.93 6.13
N GLY A 83 2.92 -12.28 5.03
CA GLY A 83 3.22 -12.91 3.74
C GLY A 83 4.48 -13.78 3.76
N LEU A 84 5.52 -13.37 4.49
CA LEU A 84 6.76 -14.15 4.68
C LEU A 84 6.55 -15.45 5.46
N GLY A 85 5.60 -15.44 6.39
CA GLY A 85 5.32 -16.57 7.26
C GLY A 85 6.50 -16.95 8.16
N LEU A 86 6.45 -18.16 8.74
CA LEU A 86 7.39 -18.58 9.78
C LEU A 86 8.79 -18.81 9.20
N GLN A 87 8.86 -19.28 7.96
CA GLN A 87 10.11 -19.63 7.30
C GLN A 87 10.94 -18.38 6.99
N GLY A 88 10.34 -17.35 6.38
CA GLY A 88 11.04 -16.10 6.07
C GLY A 88 11.51 -15.37 7.34
N LEU A 89 10.71 -15.40 8.41
CA LEU A 89 11.12 -14.83 9.70
C LEU A 89 12.33 -15.54 10.32
N MET A 90 12.49 -16.86 10.15
CA MET A 90 13.64 -17.59 10.67
C MET A 90 14.94 -17.35 9.88
N GLU A 91 14.83 -16.90 8.62
CA GLU A 91 15.99 -16.53 7.81
C GLU A 91 16.61 -15.20 8.26
N ILE A 92 15.85 -14.39 9.02
CA ILE A 92 16.32 -13.11 9.54
C ILE A 92 17.26 -13.36 10.72
N PRO A 93 18.52 -12.88 10.64
CA PRO A 93 19.52 -13.13 11.66
C PRO A 93 19.09 -12.55 13.01
N GLY A 94 18.81 -13.44 13.97
CA GLY A 94 18.42 -13.07 15.33
C GLY A 94 16.92 -13.11 15.62
N ILE A 95 16.10 -13.58 14.68
CA ILE A 95 14.74 -14.05 14.95
C ILE A 95 14.76 -15.58 15.07
N GLY A 96 14.53 -16.09 16.28
CA GLY A 96 14.41 -17.54 16.51
C GLY A 96 13.00 -18.07 16.29
N GLN A 97 12.86 -19.39 16.13
CA GLN A 97 11.56 -20.08 15.97
C GLN A 97 10.50 -19.63 16.99
N LYS A 98 10.87 -19.54 18.27
CA LYS A 98 9.96 -19.10 19.34
C LYS A 98 9.47 -17.67 19.15
N THR A 99 10.35 -16.78 18.67
CA THR A 99 10.02 -15.38 18.42
C THR A 99 9.12 -15.28 17.19
N ALA A 100 9.47 -15.94 16.09
CA ALA A 100 8.67 -15.98 14.86
C ALA A 100 7.25 -16.52 15.08
N GLN A 101 7.11 -17.63 15.82
CA GLN A 101 5.80 -18.19 16.17
C GLN A 101 4.96 -17.23 17.01
N ARG A 102 5.58 -16.54 17.97
CA ARG A 102 4.90 -15.58 18.81
C ARG A 102 4.38 -14.40 18.00
N ILE A 103 5.16 -13.90 17.04
CA ILE A 103 4.79 -12.79 16.16
C ILE A 103 3.62 -13.18 15.26
N LEU A 104 3.74 -14.30 14.53
CA LEU A 104 2.65 -14.79 13.67
C LEU A 104 1.39 -15.13 14.47
N GLY A 105 1.56 -15.62 15.69
CA GLY A 105 0.46 -15.85 16.61
C GLY A 105 -0.25 -14.57 17.06
N GLN A 106 0.37 -13.39 16.99
CA GLN A 106 -0.29 -12.10 17.23
C GLN A 106 -0.97 -11.54 15.97
N LEU A 107 -0.45 -11.85 14.76
CA LEU A 107 -1.00 -11.39 13.48
C LEU A 107 -2.24 -12.16 13.00
N ASN A 108 -2.47 -13.35 13.57
CA ASN A 108 -3.59 -14.22 13.21
C ASN A 108 -4.78 -14.11 14.17
N ILE A 109 -4.87 -13.02 14.95
CA ILE A 109 -5.93 -12.75 15.94
C ILE A 109 -6.74 -11.54 15.49
#